data_AF-A0A1Z3HKZ8-F1
#
_entry.id   AF-A0A1Z3HKZ8-F1
#
_cell.length_a   1.000
_cell.length_b   1.000
_cell.length_c   1.000
_cell.angle_alpha   90.00
_cell.angle_beta   90.00
_cell.angle_gamma   90.00
#
_symmetry.space_group_name_H-M   'P 1'
#
loop_
_entity.id
_entity.type
_entity.pdbx_description
1 polymer ?
#
loop_
_entity_poly.entity_id
_entity_poly.type
_entity_poly.pdbx_seq_one_letter_code
_entity_poly.pdbx_strand_id
1 'polypeptide(L)' 'MTLQELMQEAQRLSWQEQFHLAARLLQWAEAKMPKPLASQLPAQRQPDLHPGAFIVSDDFDDPLPNSFWLGEG' A
#
# COMPACT_ATOMS: atom_id res chain seq x y z
N MET A 1 -11.83 -31.10 1.46
CA MET A 1 -10.44 -30.71 1.75
C MET A 1 -10.43 -29.40 2.51
N THR A 2 -10.14 -29.49 3.80
CA THR A 2 -9.88 -28.35 4.68
C THR A 2 -8.40 -27.99 4.62
N LEU A 3 -8.03 -26.77 5.02
CA LEU A 3 -6.62 -26.36 5.15
C LEU A 3 -5.85 -27.29 6.10
N GLN A 4 -6.52 -27.78 7.14
CA GLN A 4 -5.92 -28.66 8.14
C GLN A 4 -5.56 -30.02 7.54
N GLU A 5 -6.43 -30.60 6.71
CA GLU A 5 -6.14 -31.83 5.96
C GLU A 5 -4.95 -31.64 5.00
N LEU A 6 -4.88 -30.50 4.30
CA LEU A 6 -3.75 -30.17 3.42
C LEU A 6 -2.43 -30.05 4.18
N MET A 7 -2.44 -29.42 5.35
CA MET A 7 -1.25 -29.30 6.19
C MET A 7 -0.79 -30.66 6.72
N GLN A 8 -1.73 -31.52 7.12
CA GLN A 8 -1.42 -32.88 7.56
C GLN A 8 -0.80 -33.70 6.42
N GLU A 9 -1.32 -33.59 5.20
CA GLU A 9 -0.76 -34.29 4.04
C GLU A 9 0.65 -33.78 3.70
N ALA A 10 0.87 -32.47 3.76
CA ALA A 10 2.20 -31.88 3.52
C ALA A 10 3.25 -32.36 4.55
N GLN A 11 2.85 -32.66 5.78
CA GLN A 11 3.75 -33.19 6.82
C GLN A 11 4.11 -34.67 6.62
N ARG A 12 3.33 -35.43 5.84
CA ARG A 12 3.58 -36.85 5.55
C ARG A 12 4.60 -37.06 4.44
N LEU A 13 4.91 -36.01 3.69
CA LEU A 13 5.88 -36.01 2.60
C LEU A 13 7.31 -36.18 3.11
N SER A 14 8.20 -36.69 2.25
CA SER A 14 9.63 -36.72 2.54
C SER A 14 10.21 -35.29 2.63
N TRP A 15 11.38 -35.16 3.25
CA TRP A 15 12.05 -33.86 3.38
C TRP A 15 12.35 -33.19 2.03
N GLN A 16 12.67 -33.97 0.99
CA GLN A 16 12.92 -33.44 -0.36
C GLN A 16 11.64 -32.86 -0.97
N GLU A 17 10.52 -33.58 -0.84
CA GLU A 17 9.22 -33.13 -1.34
C GLU A 17 8.71 -31.91 -0.58
N GLN A 18 8.92 -31.87 0.74
CA GLN A 18 8.61 -30.70 1.57
C GLN A 18 9.42 -29.48 1.11
N PHE A 19 10.72 -29.65 0.84
CA PHE A 19 11.57 -28.57 0.35
C PHE A 19 11.11 -28.07 -1.03
N HIS A 20 10.83 -28.98 -1.96
CA HIS A 20 10.31 -28.62 -3.28
C HIS A 20 8.96 -27.88 -3.21
N LEU A 21 8.05 -28.34 -2.34
CA LEU A 21 6.77 -27.68 -2.09
C LEU A 21 6.96 -26.28 -1.52
N ALA A 22 7.82 -26.12 -0.51
CA ALA A 22 8.11 -24.83 0.11
C ALA A 22 8.70 -23.83 -0.90
N ALA A 23 9.65 -24.26 -1.73
CA ALA A 23 10.23 -23.42 -2.78
C ALA A 23 9.17 -22.95 -3.79
N ARG A 24 8.27 -23.84 -4.22
CA ARG A 24 7.18 -23.49 -5.15
C ARG A 24 6.16 -22.54 -4.52
N LEU A 25 5.84 -22.72 -3.24
CA LEU A 25 4.95 -21.82 -2.50
C LEU A 25 5.56 -20.43 -2.36
N LEU A 26 6.87 -20.33 -2.10
CA LEU A 26 7.59 -19.06 -2.04
C LEU A 26 7.52 -18.32 -3.37
N GLN A 27 7.81 -18.99 -4.49
CA GLN A 27 7.70 -18.41 -5.83
C GLN A 27 6.28 -17.94 -6.16
N TRP A 28 5.27 -18.74 -5.80
CA TRP A 28 3.88 -18.36 -5.98
C TRP A 28 3.52 -17.14 -5.12
N ALA A 29 3.99 -17.08 -3.88
CA ALA A 29 3.75 -15.94 -2.98
C ALA A 29 4.39 -14.66 -3.54
N GLU A 30 5.63 -14.73 -4.04
CA GLU A 30 6.29 -13.59 -4.69
C GLU A 30 5.54 -13.12 -5.94
N ALA A 31 4.96 -14.04 -6.72
CA ALA A 31 4.19 -13.69 -7.91
C ALA A 31 2.80 -13.11 -7.62
N LYS A 32 2.18 -13.50 -6.49
CA LYS A 32 0.80 -13.12 -6.13
C LYS A 32 0.71 -12.00 -5.12
N MET A 33 1.71 -11.84 -4.27
CA MET A 33 1.76 -10.76 -3.31
C MET A 33 2.47 -9.58 -3.97
N PRO A 34 1.78 -8.46 -4.22
CA PRO A 34 2.49 -7.24 -4.57
C PRO A 34 3.49 -7.00 -3.44
N LYS A 35 4.77 -6.85 -3.80
CA LYS A 35 5.81 -6.41 -2.86
C LYS A 35 5.19 -5.22 -2.13
N PRO A 36 5.00 -5.25 -0.79
CA PRO A 36 4.45 -4.10 -0.11
C PRO A 36 5.32 -2.96 -0.56
N LEU A 37 4.70 -2.02 -1.29
CA LEU A 37 5.37 -0.89 -1.90
C LEU A 37 6.16 -0.29 -0.77
N ALA A 38 7.47 -0.63 -0.75
CA ALA A 38 8.30 -0.50 0.43
C ALA A 38 8.02 0.89 0.91
N SER A 39 7.41 0.96 2.10
CA SER A 39 6.67 2.11 2.61
C SER A 39 7.15 3.31 1.86
N GLN A 40 6.38 3.82 0.90
CA GLN A 40 6.65 5.14 0.36
C GLN A 40 6.53 6.01 1.59
N LEU A 41 7.64 6.11 2.35
CA LEU A 41 7.87 7.08 3.38
C LEU A 41 7.39 8.32 2.68
N PRO A 42 6.32 8.97 3.18
CA PRO A 42 5.73 10.11 2.50
C PRO A 42 6.91 10.97 2.07
N ALA A 43 7.08 11.10 0.76
CA ALA A 43 8.33 11.63 0.20
C ALA A 43 8.67 12.87 1.02
N GLN A 44 9.86 12.88 1.62
CA GLN A 44 10.22 13.93 2.57
C GLN A 44 9.90 15.26 1.89
N ARG A 45 8.98 16.04 2.48
CA ARG A 45 8.54 17.30 1.88
C ARG A 45 9.79 18.14 1.69
N GLN A 46 10.13 18.41 0.43
CA GLN A 46 11.25 19.26 0.09
C GLN A 46 10.77 20.71 0.23
N PRO A 47 11.29 21.50 1.19
CA PRO A 47 11.01 22.92 1.22
C PRO A 47 11.53 23.55 -0.08
N ASP A 48 10.87 24.61 -0.55
CA ASP A 48 11.28 25.39 -1.72
C ASP A 48 11.39 24.60 -3.04
N LEU A 49 10.62 23.52 -3.22
CA LEU A 49 10.59 22.78 -4.50
C LEU A 49 10.08 23.65 -5.66
N HIS A 50 9.26 24.67 -5.37
CA HIS A 50 8.70 25.63 -6.33
C HIS A 50 8.66 27.06 -5.74
N PRO A 51 9.80 27.75 -5.66
CA PRO A 51 9.84 29.10 -5.10
C PRO A 51 9.03 30.05 -5.99
N GLY A 52 8.13 30.83 -5.38
CA GLY A 52 7.27 31.79 -6.08
C GLY A 52 6.02 31.20 -6.75
N ALA A 53 5.77 29.90 -6.64
CA ALA A 53 4.54 29.28 -7.17
C ALA A 53 3.30 29.48 -6.26
N PHE A 54 3.53 29.81 -4.99
CA PHE A 54 2.45 30.17 -4.06
C PHE A 54 2.26 31.69 -4.09
N ILE A 55 1.15 32.13 -4.68
CA ILE A 55 0.65 33.51 -4.58
C ILE A 55 -0.56 33.45 -3.66
N VAL A 56 -0.43 34.05 -2.48
CA VAL A 56 -1.54 34.20 -1.53
C VAL A 56 -2.34 35.42 -1.98
N SER A 57 -3.64 35.25 -2.18
CA SER A 57 -4.55 36.36 -2.47
C SER A 57 -4.83 37.18 -1.22
N ASP A 58 -5.19 38.45 -1.38
CA ASP A 58 -5.46 39.36 -0.24
C ASP A 58 -6.65 38.88 0.63
N ASP A 59 -7.52 38.05 0.09
CA ASP A 59 -8.71 37.48 0.73
C ASP A 59 -8.48 36.06 1.31
N PHE A 60 -7.24 35.57 1.36
CA PHE A 60 -6.96 34.22 1.87
C PHE A 60 -7.42 34.00 3.31
N ASP A 61 -7.33 35.05 4.14
CA ASP A 61 -7.75 35.02 5.54
C ASP A 61 -9.24 35.37 5.72
N ASP A 62 -9.94 35.74 4.65
CA ASP A 62 -11.37 36.07 4.72
C ASP A 62 -12.22 34.80 4.91
N PRO A 63 -13.33 34.89 5.67
CA PRO A 63 -14.23 33.76 5.85
C PRO A 63 -14.88 33.38 4.51
N LEU A 64 -14.82 32.08 4.18
CA LEU A 64 -15.52 31.55 3.01
C LEU A 64 -17.04 31.78 3.12
N PRO A 65 -17.72 32.09 2.01
CA PRO A 65 -19.17 32.37 2.02
C PRO A 65 -19.97 31.13 2.43
N ASN A 66 -21.17 31.33 2.98
CA ASN A 66 -22.05 30.23 3.40
C ASN A 66 -22.37 29.24 2.27
N SER A 67 -22.46 29.70 1.02
CA SER A 67 -22.69 28.83 -0.14
C SER A 67 -21.61 27.76 -0.31
N PHE A 68 -20.34 28.09 0.00
CA PHE A 68 -19.24 27.12 -0.01
C PHE A 68 -19.47 26.00 1.00
N TRP A 69 -19.92 26.35 2.21
CA TRP A 69 -20.19 25.39 3.28
C TRP A 69 -21.48 24.60 3.07
N LEU A 70 -22.48 25.20 2.41
CA LEU A 70 -23.78 24.60 2.14
C LEU A 70 -23.83 23.80 0.83
N GLY A 71 -22.81 23.92 -0.02
CA GLY A 71 -22.74 23.21 -1.31
C GLY A 71 -23.73 23.74 -2.35
N GLU A 72 -24.11 25.02 -2.27
CA GLU A 72 -25.00 25.68 -3.21
C GLU A 72 -24.17 26.25 -4.37
N GLY A 73 -24.49 25.85 -5.61
CA GLY A 73 -23.80 26.26 -6.85
C GLY A 73 -24.77 26.68 -7.94
#